data_AF-A0ABD7X3I1-F1
#
_entry.id   AF-A0ABD7X3I1-F1
#
_cell.length_a   1.000
_cell.length_b   1.000
_cell.length_c   1.000
_cell.angle_alpha   90.00
_cell.angle_beta   90.00
_cell.angle_gamma   90.00
#
_symmetry.space_group_name_H-M   'P 1'
#
loop_
_entity.id
_entity.type
_entity.pdbx_description
1 polymer ?
#
loop_
_entity_poly.entity_id
_entity_poly.type
_entity_poly.pdbx_seq_one_letter_code
_entity_poly.pdbx_strand_id
1 'polypeptide(L)'
;MKDLIFEYEHDLAALRKLDRKLKTEQDLINDKRLKEKHTVSDLERLIVIESTRSMYSSMIGEMEDDITHMRTGKRPGARRGVEKRYGNEKVYAVDPVRFLHIPDDEKEIRSEEELTMLEDQVEDLLWFLTKTERDIYMLCYGQYFSEQEIAEISGKSKGSVSQLLHRARKKVEKNIKKDDFYP
;
A
#
# COMPACT_ATOMS: atom_id res chain seq x y z
N MET A 1 -34.08 -2.05 -6.36
CA MET A 1 -33.17 -1.28 -5.47
C MET A 1 -33.84 -0.79 -4.20
N LYS A 2 -35.08 -0.29 -4.21
CA LYS A 2 -35.78 0.11 -2.98
C LYS A 2 -36.00 -1.05 -2.00
N ASP A 3 -36.34 -2.22 -2.52
CA ASP A 3 -36.58 -3.42 -1.70
C ASP A 3 -35.32 -3.90 -0.99
N LEU A 4 -34.17 -3.89 -1.69
CA LEU A 4 -32.87 -4.25 -1.12
C LEU A 4 -32.44 -3.29 0.00
N ILE A 5 -32.70 -1.98 -0.15
CA ILE A 5 -32.41 -0.99 0.91
C ILE A 5 -33.26 -1.30 2.16
N PHE A 6 -34.53 -1.66 1.97
CA PHE A 6 -35.42 -1.98 3.09
C PHE A 6 -34.97 -3.23 3.86
N GLU A 7 -34.53 -4.27 3.15
CA GLU A 7 -33.96 -5.48 3.76
C GLU A 7 -32.70 -5.15 4.59
N TYR A 8 -31.78 -4.37 4.03
CA TYR A 8 -30.56 -3.95 4.73
C TYR A 8 -30.86 -3.11 5.97
N GLU A 9 -31.86 -2.22 5.92
CA GLU A 9 -32.26 -1.44 7.10
C GLU A 9 -32.87 -2.30 8.21
N HIS A 10 -33.64 -3.32 7.84
CA HIS A 10 -34.19 -4.28 8.78
C HIS A 10 -33.08 -5.09 9.47
N ASP A 11 -32.11 -5.59 8.69
CA ASP A 11 -31.01 -6.40 9.21
C ASP A 11 -30.04 -5.58 10.07
N LEU A 12 -29.77 -4.33 9.68
CA LEU A 12 -29.03 -3.38 10.49
C LEU A 12 -29.72 -3.12 11.84
N ALA A 13 -31.06 -2.99 11.85
CA ALA A 13 -31.81 -2.84 13.08
C ALA A 13 -31.70 -4.10 13.98
N ALA A 14 -31.71 -5.30 13.37
CA ALA A 14 -31.50 -6.55 14.08
C ALA A 14 -30.09 -6.65 14.70
N LEU A 15 -29.03 -6.32 13.94
CA LEU A 15 -27.65 -6.29 14.41
C LEU A 15 -27.47 -5.30 15.57
N ARG A 16 -28.00 -4.08 15.46
CA ARG A 16 -27.97 -3.10 16.55
C ARG A 16 -28.68 -3.60 17.81
N LYS A 17 -29.76 -4.38 17.66
CA LYS A 17 -30.46 -4.99 18.80
C LYS A 17 -29.59 -6.06 19.48
N LEU A 18 -28.83 -6.84 18.72
CA LEU A 18 -27.90 -7.83 19.25
C LEU A 18 -26.71 -7.17 19.96
N ASP A 19 -26.08 -6.16 19.36
CA ASP A 19 -24.99 -5.42 20.01
C ASP A 19 -25.42 -4.78 21.33
N ARG A 20 -26.63 -4.19 21.39
CA ARG A 20 -27.17 -3.64 22.64
C ARG A 20 -27.31 -4.70 23.74
N LYS A 21 -27.76 -5.91 23.39
CA LYS A 21 -27.87 -7.01 24.37
C LYS A 21 -26.50 -7.41 24.90
N LEU A 22 -25.50 -7.55 24.02
CA LEU A 22 -24.14 -7.87 24.43
C LEU A 22 -23.53 -6.75 25.28
N LYS A 23 -23.80 -5.48 24.96
CA LYS A 23 -23.38 -4.35 25.79
C LYS A 23 -23.98 -4.41 27.19
N THR A 24 -25.28 -4.66 27.31
CA THR A 24 -25.91 -4.82 28.63
C THR A 24 -25.33 -5.98 29.42
N GLU A 25 -25.00 -7.10 28.75
CA GLU A 25 -24.34 -8.24 29.38
C GLU A 25 -22.92 -7.89 29.84
N GLN A 26 -22.15 -7.19 29.01
CA GLN A 26 -20.82 -6.69 29.34
C GLN A 26 -20.83 -5.77 30.56
N ASP A 27 -21.78 -4.83 30.60
CA ASP A 27 -21.93 -3.87 31.71
C ASP A 27 -22.28 -4.61 33.02
N LEU A 28 -23.16 -5.63 32.96
CA LEU A 28 -23.48 -6.47 34.13
C LEU A 28 -22.28 -7.25 34.65
N ILE A 29 -21.45 -7.82 33.76
CA ILE A 29 -20.24 -8.55 34.15
C ILE A 29 -19.22 -7.58 34.77
N ASN A 30 -19.05 -6.39 34.19
CA ASN A 30 -18.17 -5.36 34.73
C ASN A 30 -18.64 -4.88 36.11
N ASP A 31 -19.94 -4.70 36.31
CA ASP A 31 -20.51 -4.33 37.61
C ASP A 31 -20.27 -5.42 38.67
N LYS A 32 -20.38 -6.70 38.29
CA LYS A 32 -20.04 -7.82 39.18
C LYS A 32 -18.55 -7.82 39.55
N ARG A 33 -17.65 -7.54 38.60
CA ARG A 33 -16.20 -7.43 38.84
C ARG A 33 -15.84 -6.31 39.82
N LEU A 34 -16.63 -5.23 39.85
CA LEU A 34 -16.46 -4.10 40.77
C LEU A 34 -16.94 -4.41 42.20
N LYS A 35 -17.98 -5.23 42.34
CA LYS A 35 -18.64 -5.52 43.64
C LYS A 35 -18.13 -6.80 44.32
N GLU A 36 -17.74 -7.81 43.54
CA GLU A 36 -17.44 -9.16 44.03
C GLU A 36 -16.14 -9.72 43.40
N LYS A 37 -15.63 -10.83 43.95
CA LYS A 37 -14.54 -11.59 43.30
C LYS A 37 -15.11 -12.29 42.06
N HIS A 38 -14.56 -11.96 40.89
CA HIS A 38 -14.98 -12.52 39.62
C HIS A 38 -14.50 -13.97 39.45
N THR A 39 -15.31 -14.77 38.75
CA THR A 39 -14.98 -16.16 38.42
C THR A 39 -14.17 -16.22 37.12
N VAL A 40 -13.35 -17.25 36.91
CA VAL A 40 -12.64 -17.48 35.64
C VAL A 40 -13.62 -17.50 34.45
N SER A 41 -14.80 -18.09 34.63
CA SER A 41 -15.88 -18.11 33.63
C SER A 41 -16.38 -16.72 33.21
N ASP A 42 -16.37 -15.73 34.11
CA ASP A 42 -16.79 -14.36 33.79
C ASP A 42 -15.79 -13.67 32.87
N LEU A 43 -14.48 -13.98 33.03
CA LEU A 43 -13.41 -13.45 32.18
C LEU A 43 -13.48 -14.05 30.78
N GLU A 44 -13.65 -15.37 30.67
CA GLU A 44 -13.85 -16.05 29.39
C GLU A 44 -15.06 -15.47 28.64
N ARG A 45 -16.16 -15.24 29.36
CA ARG A 45 -17.36 -14.63 28.78
C ARG A 45 -17.11 -13.20 28.30
N LEU A 46 -16.35 -12.40 29.04
CA LEU A 46 -15.99 -11.04 28.66
C LEU A 46 -15.19 -11.01 27.35
N ILE A 47 -14.22 -11.92 27.19
CA ILE A 47 -13.40 -12.04 25.97
C ILE A 47 -14.29 -12.36 24.77
N VAL A 48 -15.21 -13.30 24.91
CA VAL A 48 -16.17 -13.66 23.84
C VAL A 48 -17.08 -12.49 23.51
N ILE A 49 -17.56 -11.74 24.52
CA ILE A 49 -18.39 -10.55 24.29
C ILE A 49 -17.59 -9.48 23.55
N GLU A 50 -16.34 -9.22 23.93
CA GLU A 50 -15.51 -8.23 23.27
C GLU A 50 -15.26 -8.57 21.80
N SER A 51 -14.89 -9.82 21.50
CA SER A 51 -14.69 -10.27 20.13
C SER A 51 -15.97 -10.22 19.29
N THR A 52 -17.11 -10.62 19.85
CA THR A 52 -18.39 -10.62 19.14
C THR A 52 -18.92 -9.22 18.89
N ARG A 53 -18.76 -8.30 19.85
CA ARG A 53 -19.11 -6.89 19.68
C ARG A 53 -18.22 -6.19 18.65
N SER A 54 -16.92 -6.52 18.62
CA SER A 54 -16.03 -6.04 17.57
C SER A 54 -16.52 -6.48 16.19
N MET A 55 -16.88 -7.75 16.02
CA MET A 55 -17.44 -8.28 14.78
C MET A 55 -18.76 -7.59 14.38
N TYR A 56 -19.69 -7.41 15.32
CA TYR A 56 -20.94 -6.69 15.05
C TYR A 56 -20.71 -5.22 14.70
N SER A 57 -19.73 -4.55 15.31
CA SER A 57 -19.39 -3.17 14.96
C SER A 57 -18.90 -3.06 13.51
N SER A 58 -18.09 -4.01 13.05
CA SER A 58 -17.65 -4.07 11.65
C SER A 58 -18.83 -4.30 10.70
N MET A 59 -19.70 -5.28 11.01
CA MET A 59 -20.89 -5.57 10.20
C MET A 59 -21.86 -4.38 10.11
N ILE A 60 -22.06 -3.67 11.22
CA ILE A 60 -22.90 -2.45 11.24
C ILE A 60 -22.28 -1.37 10.35
N GLY A 61 -20.97 -1.17 10.42
CA GLY A 61 -20.26 -0.20 9.58
C GLY A 61 -20.39 -0.52 8.09
N GLU A 62 -20.17 -1.77 7.71
CA GLU A 62 -20.33 -2.23 6.32
C GLU A 62 -21.77 -2.04 5.81
N MET A 63 -22.78 -2.40 6.60
CA MET A 63 -24.18 -2.20 6.21
C MET A 63 -24.56 -0.72 6.08
N GLU A 64 -24.08 0.14 6.98
CA GLU A 64 -24.29 1.59 6.89
C GLU A 64 -23.65 2.16 5.62
N ASP A 65 -22.44 1.71 5.30
CA ASP A 65 -21.73 2.09 4.09
C ASP A 65 -22.47 1.62 2.83
N ASP A 66 -22.97 0.38 2.81
CA ASP A 66 -23.75 -0.15 1.70
C ASP A 66 -25.08 0.59 1.51
N ILE A 67 -25.82 0.86 2.59
CA ILE A 67 -27.08 1.62 2.54
C ILE A 67 -26.82 3.04 2.02
N THR A 68 -25.76 3.71 2.50
CA THR A 68 -25.43 5.05 2.01
C THR A 68 -25.01 5.02 0.54
N HIS A 69 -24.28 4.00 0.12
CA HIS A 69 -23.90 3.80 -1.27
C HIS A 69 -25.12 3.57 -2.18
N MET A 70 -26.03 2.68 -1.79
CA MET A 70 -27.25 2.39 -2.56
C MET A 70 -28.21 3.59 -2.63
N ARG A 71 -28.26 4.42 -1.58
CA ARG A 71 -29.10 5.63 -1.56
C ARG A 71 -28.55 6.79 -2.37
N THR A 72 -27.24 7.01 -2.31
CA THR A 72 -26.60 8.20 -2.90
C THR A 72 -25.89 7.93 -4.22
N GLY A 73 -25.60 6.66 -4.53
CA GLY A 73 -24.72 6.25 -5.63
C GLY A 73 -23.26 6.64 -5.44
N LYS A 74 -22.88 7.14 -4.24
CA LYS A 74 -21.54 7.68 -3.95
C LYS A 74 -20.86 6.78 -2.92
N ARG A 75 -19.56 6.50 -3.10
CA ARG A 75 -18.80 5.71 -2.13
C ARG A 75 -18.72 6.48 -0.79
N PRO A 76 -19.12 5.89 0.33
CA PRO A 76 -18.98 6.52 1.64
C PRO A 76 -17.50 6.85 1.93
N GLY A 77 -17.27 8.00 2.58
CA GLY A 77 -15.93 8.53 2.84
C GLY A 77 -15.26 9.28 1.67
N ALA A 78 -15.79 9.23 0.45
CA ALA A 78 -15.24 9.98 -0.68
C ALA A 78 -15.63 11.48 -0.60
N ARG A 79 -14.66 12.36 -0.28
CA ARG A 79 -14.85 13.83 -0.28
C ARG A 79 -15.27 14.42 -1.64
N ARG A 80 -15.07 13.69 -2.75
CA ARG A 80 -15.42 14.10 -4.11
C ARG A 80 -15.99 12.90 -4.88
N GLY A 81 -17.11 13.09 -5.58
CA GLY A 81 -17.67 12.08 -6.48
C GLY A 81 -16.78 11.82 -7.70
N VAL A 82 -16.96 10.65 -8.34
CA VAL A 82 -16.26 10.23 -9.57
C VAL A 82 -16.46 11.23 -10.72
N GLU A 83 -17.54 11.98 -10.66
CA GLU A 83 -17.93 13.07 -11.57
C GLU A 83 -16.81 14.09 -11.79
N LYS A 84 -15.97 14.35 -10.78
CA LYS A 84 -14.84 15.30 -10.89
C LYS A 84 -13.58 14.73 -11.53
N ARG A 85 -13.51 13.43 -11.88
CA ARG A 85 -12.34 12.87 -12.59
C ARG A 85 -12.31 13.32 -14.05
N TYR A 86 -13.47 13.45 -14.68
CA TYR A 86 -13.60 13.86 -16.09
C TYR A 86 -13.17 15.31 -16.39
N GLY A 87 -13.06 16.18 -15.39
CA GLY A 87 -12.67 17.58 -15.61
C GLY A 87 -11.16 17.82 -15.73
N ASN A 88 -10.34 16.95 -15.14
CA ASN A 88 -8.90 17.18 -14.99
C ASN A 88 -8.01 16.03 -15.48
N GLU A 89 -8.54 14.81 -15.66
CA GLU A 89 -7.84 13.82 -16.46
C GLU A 89 -8.03 14.20 -17.93
N LYS A 90 -6.92 14.55 -18.58
CA LYS A 90 -6.91 14.75 -20.03
C LYS A 90 -7.24 13.40 -20.67
N VAL A 91 -8.52 13.15 -20.94
CA VAL A 91 -8.95 12.03 -21.77
C VAL A 91 -8.55 12.39 -23.18
N TYR A 92 -7.36 11.96 -23.58
CA TYR A 92 -6.96 12.02 -24.98
C TYR A 92 -7.80 10.98 -25.72
N ALA A 93 -8.66 11.42 -26.63
CA ALA A 93 -9.27 10.52 -27.60
C ALA A 93 -8.15 9.97 -28.49
N VAL A 94 -7.61 8.82 -28.14
CA VAL A 94 -6.59 8.11 -28.92
C VAL A 94 -7.30 7.07 -29.75
N ASP A 95 -7.08 7.11 -31.06
CA ASP A 95 -7.54 6.07 -31.99
C ASP A 95 -6.94 4.72 -31.56
N PRO A 96 -7.76 3.67 -31.30
CA PRO A 96 -7.28 2.34 -30.94
C PRO A 96 -6.24 1.77 -31.91
N VAL A 97 -6.28 2.18 -33.19
CA VAL A 97 -5.32 1.74 -34.23
C VAL A 97 -3.88 2.19 -33.92
N ARG A 98 -3.70 3.22 -33.09
CA ARG A 98 -2.36 3.64 -32.65
C ARG A 98 -1.69 2.63 -31.72
N PHE A 99 -2.44 1.80 -31.01
CA PHE A 99 -1.87 0.75 -30.16
C PHE A 99 -1.44 -0.49 -30.96
N LEU A 100 -1.98 -0.70 -32.16
CA LEU A 100 -1.62 -1.82 -33.05
C LEU A 100 -0.22 -1.70 -33.67
N HIS A 101 0.37 -0.50 -33.64
CA HIS A 101 1.72 -0.23 -34.18
C HIS A 101 2.73 0.08 -33.08
N ILE A 102 2.35 -0.08 -31.80
CA ILE A 102 3.33 -0.12 -30.74
C ILE A 102 4.16 -1.38 -31.03
N PRO A 103 5.47 -1.27 -31.31
CA PRO A 103 6.29 -2.46 -31.40
C PRO A 103 6.07 -3.21 -30.09
N ASP A 104 5.77 -4.51 -30.17
CA ASP A 104 5.96 -5.35 -29.01
C ASP A 104 7.42 -5.14 -28.63
N ASP A 105 7.66 -4.42 -27.54
CA ASP A 105 8.92 -4.49 -26.83
C ASP A 105 8.95 -5.93 -26.31
N GLU A 106 9.22 -6.89 -27.20
CA GLU A 106 9.68 -8.21 -26.84
C GLU A 106 10.82 -7.90 -25.89
N LYS A 107 10.57 -8.12 -24.59
CA LYS A 107 11.61 -8.02 -23.58
C LYS A 107 12.70 -8.91 -24.12
N GLU A 108 13.81 -8.32 -24.55
CA GLU A 108 14.98 -9.06 -24.96
C GLU A 108 15.25 -10.02 -23.80
N ILE A 109 14.92 -11.30 -23.97
CA ILE A 109 15.14 -12.30 -22.93
C ILE A 109 16.63 -12.57 -23.00
N ARG A 110 17.40 -11.68 -22.35
CA ARG A 110 18.83 -11.84 -22.20
C ARG A 110 19.06 -13.07 -21.35
N SER A 111 19.94 -13.94 -21.80
CA SER A 111 20.41 -15.07 -21.01
C SER A 111 21.08 -14.58 -19.72
N GLU A 112 21.13 -15.44 -18.71
CA GLU A 112 21.80 -15.12 -17.44
C GLU A 112 23.28 -14.76 -17.67
N GLU A 113 23.92 -15.40 -18.65
CA GLU A 113 25.29 -15.09 -19.08
C GLU A 113 25.40 -13.65 -19.66
N GLU A 114 24.47 -13.25 -20.53
CA GLU A 114 24.45 -11.88 -21.08
C GLU A 114 24.20 -10.83 -20.00
N LEU A 115 23.36 -11.11 -19.01
CA LEU A 115 23.13 -10.23 -17.87
C LEU A 115 24.39 -10.05 -17.04
N THR A 116 25.10 -11.13 -16.71
CA THR A 116 26.38 -11.04 -15.97
C THR A 116 27.43 -10.24 -16.72
N MET A 117 27.55 -10.41 -18.04
CA MET A 117 28.49 -9.62 -18.86
C MET A 117 28.16 -8.13 -18.86
N LEU A 118 26.88 -7.76 -18.86
CA LEU A 118 26.46 -6.36 -18.79
C LEU A 118 26.70 -5.76 -17.42
N GLU A 119 26.47 -6.53 -16.35
CA GLU A 119 26.79 -6.11 -14.99
C GLU A 119 28.29 -5.83 -14.84
N ASP A 120 29.14 -6.72 -15.35
CA ASP A 120 30.59 -6.56 -15.36
C ASP A 120 31.02 -5.30 -16.14
N GLN A 121 30.42 -5.06 -17.32
CA GLN A 121 30.68 -3.84 -18.11
C GLN A 121 30.28 -2.56 -17.37
N VAL A 122 29.15 -2.58 -16.66
CA VAL A 122 28.72 -1.44 -15.84
C VAL A 122 29.66 -1.24 -14.65
N GLU A 123 30.11 -2.32 -14.00
CA GLU A 123 31.09 -2.22 -12.91
C GLU A 123 32.44 -1.65 -13.38
N ASP A 124 32.89 -2.04 -14.56
CA ASP A 124 34.10 -1.52 -15.19
C ASP A 124 33.96 -0.03 -15.51
N LEU A 125 32.82 0.42 -16.03
CA LEU A 125 32.56 1.84 -16.25
C LEU A 125 32.56 2.65 -14.95
N LEU A 126 32.19 2.03 -13.83
CA LEU A 126 32.16 2.63 -12.50
C LEU A 126 33.45 2.43 -11.69
N TRP A 127 34.57 2.08 -12.34
CA TRP A 127 35.85 1.79 -11.67
C TRP A 127 36.36 2.93 -10.78
N PHE A 128 36.07 4.19 -11.12
CA PHE A 128 36.52 5.39 -10.40
C PHE A 128 35.73 5.69 -9.12
N LEU A 129 34.62 4.97 -8.87
CA LEU A 129 33.88 5.06 -7.60
C LEU A 129 34.55 4.19 -6.54
N THR A 130 34.50 4.62 -5.28
CA THR A 130 34.90 3.71 -4.18
C THR A 130 33.88 2.60 -4.06
N LYS A 131 34.29 1.43 -3.52
CA LYS A 131 33.39 0.27 -3.34
C LYS A 131 32.04 0.67 -2.71
N THR A 132 32.08 1.42 -1.61
CA THR A 132 30.87 1.90 -0.93
C THR A 132 30.01 2.87 -1.75
N GLU A 133 30.62 3.69 -2.61
CA GLU A 133 29.88 4.60 -3.49
C GLU A 133 29.25 3.83 -4.64
N ARG A 134 29.97 2.85 -5.20
CA ARG A 134 29.49 1.97 -6.27
C ARG A 134 28.29 1.14 -5.80
N ASP A 135 28.40 0.49 -4.64
CA ASP A 135 27.33 -0.34 -4.08
C ASP A 135 26.03 0.47 -3.90
N ILE A 136 26.12 1.65 -3.29
CA ILE A 136 24.96 2.54 -3.07
C ILE A 136 24.40 3.05 -4.40
N TYR A 137 25.26 3.37 -5.37
CA TYR A 137 24.83 3.83 -6.69
C TYR A 137 24.09 2.74 -7.47
N MET A 138 24.58 1.51 -7.44
CA MET A 138 23.94 0.34 -8.07
C MET A 138 22.61 -0.01 -7.40
N LEU A 139 22.53 0.01 -6.07
CA LEU A 139 21.28 -0.22 -5.35
C LEU A 139 20.20 0.83 -5.72
N CYS A 140 20.60 2.09 -5.87
CA CYS A 140 19.67 3.18 -6.18
C CYS A 140 19.23 3.22 -7.65
N TYR A 141 20.17 3.07 -8.59
CA TYR A 141 19.90 3.27 -10.02
C TYR A 141 19.81 1.98 -10.84
N GLY A 142 20.46 0.91 -10.40
CA GLY A 142 20.34 -0.42 -11.02
C GLY A 142 19.13 -1.19 -10.50
N GLN A 143 18.92 -1.18 -9.18
CA GLN A 143 17.87 -1.97 -8.52
C GLN A 143 16.67 -1.15 -8.03
N TYR A 144 16.69 0.19 -8.22
CA TYR A 144 15.59 1.12 -7.90
C TYR A 144 15.15 1.14 -6.43
N PHE A 145 16.04 0.84 -5.48
CA PHE A 145 15.74 1.00 -4.06
C PHE A 145 15.70 2.48 -3.64
N SER A 146 14.83 2.80 -2.69
CA SER A 146 14.78 4.11 -2.07
C SER A 146 15.99 4.34 -1.13
N GLU A 147 16.36 5.60 -0.91
CA GLU A 147 17.46 5.93 0.03
C GLU A 147 17.24 5.37 1.44
N GLN A 148 15.97 5.17 1.85
CA GLN A 148 15.62 4.60 3.14
C GLN A 148 15.84 3.09 3.17
N GLU A 149 15.42 2.36 2.13
CA GLU A 149 15.69 0.92 2.01
C GLU A 149 17.20 0.65 1.91
N ILE A 150 17.94 1.48 1.17
CA ILE A 150 19.41 1.38 1.08
C ILE A 150 20.06 1.62 2.43
N ALA A 151 19.55 2.55 3.23
CA ALA A 151 20.03 2.81 4.58
C ALA A 151 19.86 1.58 5.49
N GLU A 152 18.72 0.91 5.40
CA GLU A 152 18.43 -0.33 6.12
C GLU A 152 19.34 -1.48 5.66
N ILE A 153 19.50 -1.67 4.34
CA ILE A 153 20.36 -2.72 3.75
C ILE A 153 21.84 -2.51 4.12
N SER A 154 22.32 -1.27 4.05
CA SER A 154 23.73 -0.95 4.28
C SER A 154 24.09 -0.66 5.74
N GLY A 155 23.10 -0.64 6.65
CA GLY A 155 23.29 -0.29 8.06
C GLY A 155 23.77 1.14 8.29
N LYS A 156 23.47 2.06 7.35
CA LYS A 156 23.85 3.48 7.40
C LYS A 156 22.65 4.36 7.70
N SER A 157 22.88 5.60 8.11
CA SER A 157 21.79 6.57 8.18
C SER A 157 21.40 7.05 6.77
N LYS A 158 20.11 7.37 6.57
CA LYS A 158 19.60 7.94 5.30
C LYS A 158 20.40 9.16 4.84
N GLY A 159 20.78 10.04 5.77
CA GLY A 159 21.61 11.21 5.47
C GLY A 159 23.00 10.84 4.95
N SER A 160 23.60 9.77 5.47
CA SER A 160 24.89 9.25 4.98
C SER A 160 24.76 8.66 3.57
N VAL A 161 23.67 7.91 3.31
CA VAL A 161 23.37 7.37 1.98
C VAL A 161 23.19 8.50 0.95
N SER A 162 22.39 9.52 1.28
CA SER A 162 22.15 10.65 0.38
C SER A 162 23.45 11.43 0.05
N GLN A 163 24.33 11.62 1.03
CA GLN A 163 25.65 12.25 0.80
C GLN A 163 26.56 11.39 -0.10
N LEU A 164 26.59 10.07 0.13
CA LEU A 164 27.38 9.15 -0.69
C LEU A 164 26.85 9.10 -2.12
N LEU A 165 25.53 9.05 -2.29
CA LEU A 165 24.87 9.07 -3.60
C LEU A 165 25.16 10.37 -4.36
N HIS A 166 25.12 11.52 -3.67
CA HIS A 166 25.45 12.81 -4.27
C HIS A 166 26.91 12.87 -4.75
N ARG A 167 27.86 12.35 -3.96
CA ARG A 167 29.28 12.26 -4.35
C ARG A 167 29.49 11.33 -5.53
N ALA A 168 28.88 10.14 -5.50
CA ALA A 168 28.95 9.16 -6.57
C ALA A 168 28.43 9.75 -7.90
N ARG A 169 27.26 10.39 -7.86
CA ARG A 169 26.67 11.07 -9.02
C ARG A 169 27.59 12.13 -9.60
N LYS A 170 28.21 12.97 -8.76
CA LYS A 170 29.13 14.02 -9.23
C LYS A 170 30.39 13.45 -9.90
N LYS A 171 30.87 12.29 -9.43
CA LYS A 171 32.00 11.59 -10.08
C LYS A 171 31.59 10.99 -11.41
N VAL A 172 30.40 10.38 -11.48
CA VAL A 172 29.82 9.83 -12.72
C VAL A 172 29.64 10.91 -13.77
N GLU A 173 28.99 12.03 -13.44
CA GLU A 173 28.78 13.15 -14.35
C GLU A 173 30.09 13.76 -14.88
N LYS A 174 31.19 13.65 -14.13
CA LYS A 174 32.51 14.15 -14.53
C LYS A 174 33.26 13.17 -15.44
N ASN A 175 33.14 11.88 -15.18
CA ASN A 175 34.02 10.86 -15.76
C ASN A 175 33.35 10.05 -16.88
N ILE A 176 32.02 10.02 -16.94
CA ILE A 176 31.26 9.29 -17.96
C ILE A 176 30.56 10.29 -18.88
N LYS A 177 30.85 10.19 -20.18
CA LYS A 177 30.17 10.91 -21.26
C LYS A 177 29.19 9.99 -21.97
N LYS A 178 28.24 10.57 -22.71
CA LYS A 178 27.27 9.79 -23.51
C LYS A 178 27.94 8.87 -24.53
N ASP A 179 29.10 9.27 -25.03
CA ASP A 179 29.85 8.51 -26.04
C ASP A 179 30.50 7.24 -25.45
N ASP A 180 30.63 7.13 -24.12
CA ASP A 180 31.22 5.94 -23.48
C ASP A 180 30.27 4.73 -23.45
N PHE A 181 28.99 4.93 -23.82
CA PHE A 181 27.97 3.86 -23.86
C PHE A 181 27.75 3.26 -25.26
N TYR A 182 28.33 3.86 -26.31
CA TYR A 182 28.17 3.41 -27.70
C TYR A 182 29.53 3.49 -28.43
N PRO A 183 30.32 2.40 -28.49
CA PRO A 183 31.42 2.28 -29.44
C PRO A 183 30.93 2.18 -30.90
#